data_AF-A0A2N2XZ34-F1
#
_entry.id   AF-A0A2N2XZ34-F1
#
_cell.length_a   1.000
_cell.length_b   1.000
_cell.length_c   1.000
_cell.angle_alpha   90.00
_cell.angle_beta   90.00
_cell.angle_gamma   90.00
#
_symmetry.space_group_name_H-M   'P 1'
#
loop_
_entity.id
_entity.type
_entity.pdbx_description
1 polymer ?
#
loop_
_entity_poly.entity_id
_entity_poly.type
_entity_poly.pdbx_seq_one_letter_code
_entity_poly.pdbx_strand_id
1 'polypeptide(L)'
;SSTSTANSLYNYFKEVSYNQIFINSTLYPTSSSNFVLSYQDIYPRNYYQPYEETLNPNGYIDDRTDREQSLLRRAIESIDGEVPAGLNLDFNSDGYVDNVCFIVRGDVGEWAELLWPHRWALFNEYAEINGLQVWDFNFQIESFFFLPTRGVGVLCHEMFHTFGAPDLYHYDMEYRYFRSVGYWDLMDRGMNPTESMSTYMKYVYGGWINDIPEITVPGTYTLSPISSPTNNCYMIASPNSFNEYFVLEYRKKEGIFENSLKGEGLLIYRVNSDAWGYGNSDYPNNPDELYVFRPDGIDTITGQINNAAFSLDAGRTDFHTSSNPQCLLADGSAGGITITEISAIGNTISFCYNCPVSATETKTDELKVYPNPAQNLIHISSPLPVSGIRIIGLEGKEYQYSTTNNSDIDISSLPAGIYFVEMVSAEKTHRTKVVKL
;
A
#
# COMPACT_ATOMS: atom_id res chain seq x y z
N SER A 1 2.95 18.13 20.82
CA SER A 1 3.48 19.45 20.43
C SER A 1 2.73 19.90 19.19
N SER A 2 2.37 21.18 19.07
CA SER A 2 1.77 21.75 17.85
C SER A 2 2.77 22.52 16.98
N THR A 3 4.06 22.53 17.38
CA THR A 3 5.15 23.11 16.57
C THR A 3 5.22 22.38 15.24
N SER A 4 5.16 23.10 14.12
CA SER A 4 4.98 22.51 12.78
C SER A 4 6.00 21.45 12.37
N THR A 5 7.22 21.47 12.93
CA THR A 5 8.29 20.52 12.62
C THR A 5 8.37 19.33 13.58
N ALA A 6 7.49 19.26 14.59
CA ALA A 6 7.55 18.22 15.61
C ALA A 6 6.92 16.90 15.12
N ASN A 7 7.68 15.80 15.24
CA ASN A 7 7.11 14.46 15.23
C ASN A 7 6.23 14.31 16.48
N SER A 8 4.91 14.34 16.31
CA SER A 8 3.95 14.34 17.41
C SER A 8 2.58 13.88 16.94
N LEU A 9 1.80 13.31 17.86
CA LEU A 9 0.43 12.86 17.60
C LEU A 9 -0.44 13.93 16.95
N TYR A 10 -0.38 15.16 17.47
CA TYR A 10 -1.12 16.31 16.94
C TYR A 10 -0.79 16.58 15.47
N ASN A 11 0.50 16.73 15.13
CA ASN A 11 0.88 17.00 13.75
C ASN A 11 0.63 15.82 12.82
N TYR A 12 0.79 14.59 13.33
CA TYR A 12 0.51 13.38 12.56
C TYR A 12 -0.93 13.35 12.11
N PHE A 13 -1.88 13.34 13.05
CA PHE A 13 -3.31 13.28 12.73
C PHE A 13 -3.80 14.52 11.98
N LYS A 14 -3.24 15.70 12.25
CA LYS A 14 -3.50 16.89 11.43
C LYS A 14 -3.10 16.67 9.95
N GLU A 15 -1.93 16.09 9.69
CA GLU A 15 -1.44 15.85 8.33
C GLU A 15 -2.22 14.74 7.64
N VAL A 16 -2.35 13.56 8.27
CA VAL A 16 -2.95 12.39 7.62
C VAL A 16 -4.45 12.54 7.38
N SER A 17 -5.14 13.36 8.19
CA SER A 17 -6.56 13.70 8.03
C SER A 17 -6.82 14.89 7.11
N TYR A 18 -5.78 15.49 6.52
CA TYR A 18 -5.91 16.68 5.68
C TYR A 18 -6.50 17.90 6.41
N ASN A 19 -6.08 18.12 7.66
CA ASN A 19 -6.58 19.17 8.57
C ASN A 19 -8.05 19.01 8.98
N GLN A 20 -8.61 17.80 8.91
CA GLN A 20 -9.97 17.53 9.38
C GLN A 20 -10.02 17.21 10.87
N ILE A 21 -8.94 16.68 11.45
CA ILE A 21 -8.87 16.38 12.87
C ILE A 21 -7.64 16.99 13.55
N PHE A 22 -7.82 17.39 14.81
CA PHE A 22 -6.78 17.98 15.65
C PHE A 22 -6.83 17.34 17.04
N ILE A 23 -5.87 16.47 17.34
CA ILE A 23 -5.82 15.75 18.62
C ILE A 23 -5.02 16.56 19.65
N ASN A 24 -5.74 17.28 20.50
CA ASN A 24 -5.17 18.03 21.63
C ASN A 24 -5.20 17.17 22.89
N SER A 25 -4.02 16.87 23.44
CA SER A 25 -3.90 16.09 24.67
C SER A 25 -3.66 17.00 25.88
N THR A 26 -4.30 16.67 26.99
CA THR A 26 -3.99 17.25 28.32
C THR A 26 -3.42 16.16 29.20
N LEU A 27 -2.34 16.44 29.91
CA LEU A 27 -1.65 15.46 30.76
C LEU A 27 -2.14 15.56 32.20
N TYR A 28 -2.57 14.42 32.74
CA TYR A 28 -2.95 14.26 34.14
C TYR A 28 -2.11 13.15 34.81
N PRO A 29 -1.81 13.25 36.12
CA PRO A 29 -2.11 14.36 37.02
C PRO A 29 -1.43 15.67 36.60
N THR A 30 -2.02 16.79 37.00
CA THR A 30 -1.61 18.14 36.59
C THR A 30 -0.14 18.36 36.93
N SER A 31 0.70 18.38 35.91
CA SER A 31 2.15 18.47 36.07
C SER A 31 2.62 19.93 36.08
N SER A 32 3.72 20.20 36.78
CA SER A 32 4.36 21.53 36.79
C SER A 32 5.51 21.56 35.79
N SER A 33 6.03 22.75 35.44
CA SER A 33 7.03 22.92 34.37
C SER A 33 8.32 22.10 34.55
N ASN A 34 8.61 21.63 35.77
CA ASN A 34 9.86 20.94 36.10
C ASN A 34 9.66 19.46 36.48
N PHE A 35 8.43 18.99 36.66
CA PHE A 35 8.14 17.62 37.10
C PHE A 35 6.88 17.09 36.43
N VAL A 36 7.00 15.91 35.83
CA VAL A 36 5.85 15.09 35.43
C VAL A 36 5.39 14.32 36.65
N LEU A 37 4.14 14.55 37.06
CA LEU A 37 3.49 13.76 38.11
C LEU A 37 2.86 12.51 37.49
N SER A 38 2.78 11.44 38.28
CA SER A 38 2.13 10.19 37.88
C SER A 38 1.32 9.66 39.05
N TYR A 39 0.17 9.07 38.77
CA TYR A 39 -0.51 8.20 39.72
C TYR A 39 0.38 6.99 40.05
N GLN A 40 0.48 6.63 41.33
CA GLN A 40 1.13 5.40 41.78
C GLN A 40 0.05 4.47 42.32
N ASP A 41 -0.07 3.31 41.68
CA ASP A 41 -1.02 2.29 42.11
C ASP A 41 -0.59 1.61 43.42
N ILE A 42 -1.58 1.07 44.13
CA ILE A 42 -1.39 0.36 45.41
C ILE A 42 -0.63 -0.96 45.26
N TYR A 43 -0.62 -1.56 44.06
CA TYR A 43 0.10 -2.79 43.77
C TYR A 43 1.45 -2.52 43.09
N PRO A 44 2.50 -3.31 43.41
CA PRO A 44 3.78 -3.22 42.72
C PRO A 44 3.66 -3.68 41.26
N ARG A 45 4.58 -3.23 40.39
CA ARG A 45 4.59 -3.59 38.96
C ARG A 45 4.47 -5.09 38.69
N ASN A 46 5.13 -5.93 39.48
CA ASN A 46 5.14 -7.37 39.28
C ASN A 46 3.78 -8.05 39.50
N TYR A 47 2.84 -7.38 40.18
CA TYR A 47 1.43 -7.78 40.23
C TYR A 47 0.77 -7.73 38.84
N TYR A 48 1.25 -6.86 37.96
CA TYR A 48 0.76 -6.67 36.59
C TYR A 48 1.61 -7.39 35.55
N GLN A 49 2.39 -8.38 35.98
CA GLN A 49 3.21 -9.23 35.12
C GLN A 49 2.74 -10.69 35.24
N PRO A 50 2.99 -11.56 34.25
CA PRO A 50 2.65 -12.97 34.36
C PRO A 50 3.27 -13.63 35.59
N TYR A 51 2.56 -14.57 36.17
CA TYR A 51 3.02 -15.39 37.27
C TYR A 51 4.20 -16.28 36.84
N GLU A 52 5.22 -16.35 37.68
CA GLU A 52 6.30 -17.32 37.58
C GLU A 52 6.65 -17.78 38.99
N GLU A 53 6.66 -19.09 39.25
CA GLU A 53 6.72 -19.66 40.60
C GLU A 53 7.89 -19.14 41.44
N THR A 54 9.03 -18.87 40.80
CA THR A 54 10.29 -18.48 41.45
C THR A 54 10.64 -17.01 41.29
N LEU A 55 10.37 -16.42 40.11
CA LEU A 55 10.76 -15.08 39.70
C LEU A 55 9.65 -14.06 39.95
N ASN A 56 8.39 -14.47 39.84
CA ASN A 56 7.25 -13.57 40.04
C ASN A 56 6.01 -14.29 40.64
N PRO A 57 6.06 -14.73 41.90
CA PRO A 57 4.93 -15.42 42.55
C PRO A 57 3.71 -14.51 42.79
N ASN A 58 3.84 -13.20 42.59
CA ASN A 58 2.77 -12.21 42.71
C ASN A 58 2.06 -11.93 41.38
N GLY A 59 2.54 -12.49 40.27
CA GLY A 59 2.00 -12.24 38.94
C GLY A 59 0.58 -12.79 38.73
N TYR A 60 -0.01 -12.43 37.60
CA TYR A 60 -1.33 -12.92 37.20
C TYR A 60 -1.25 -14.26 36.48
N ILE A 61 -2.29 -15.07 36.59
CA ILE A 61 -2.45 -16.32 35.82
C ILE A 61 -3.60 -16.12 34.83
N ASP A 62 -4.84 -16.12 35.34
CA ASP A 62 -6.06 -15.99 34.55
C ASP A 62 -6.84 -14.70 34.87
N ASP A 63 -6.30 -13.85 35.73
CA ASP A 63 -6.93 -12.63 36.26
C ASP A 63 -6.33 -11.34 35.67
N ARG A 64 -5.68 -11.42 34.50
CA ARG A 64 -5.07 -10.28 33.80
C ARG A 64 -6.05 -9.12 33.64
N THR A 65 -7.23 -9.41 33.08
CA THR A 65 -8.26 -8.42 32.76
C THR A 65 -8.71 -7.66 34.00
N ASP A 66 -9.02 -8.39 35.07
CA ASP A 66 -9.48 -7.78 36.31
C ASP A 66 -8.41 -6.87 36.88
N ARG A 67 -7.14 -7.30 36.93
CA ARG A 67 -6.04 -6.49 37.45
C ARG A 67 -5.83 -5.21 36.62
N GLU A 68 -5.79 -5.34 35.31
CA GLU A 68 -5.61 -4.23 34.38
C GLU A 68 -6.71 -3.19 34.54
N GLN A 69 -7.97 -3.60 34.43
CA GLN A 69 -9.08 -2.67 34.48
C GLN A 69 -9.23 -2.03 35.87
N SER A 70 -8.96 -2.77 36.95
CA SER A 70 -8.94 -2.21 38.30
C SER A 70 -7.83 -1.17 38.49
N LEU A 71 -6.66 -1.36 37.87
CA LEU A 71 -5.59 -0.35 37.82
C LEU A 71 -6.06 0.92 37.11
N LEU A 72 -6.67 0.77 35.94
CA LEU A 72 -7.14 1.90 35.14
C LEU A 72 -8.27 2.67 35.84
N ARG A 73 -9.25 1.97 36.44
CA ARG A 73 -10.31 2.60 37.25
C ARG A 73 -9.71 3.48 38.36
N ARG A 74 -8.79 2.95 39.16
CA ARG A 74 -8.17 3.71 40.26
C ARG A 74 -7.36 4.90 39.75
N ALA A 75 -6.68 4.75 38.61
CA ALA A 75 -5.96 5.86 37.99
C ALA A 75 -6.94 6.97 37.54
N ILE A 76 -8.06 6.62 36.92
CA ILE A 76 -9.12 7.57 36.53
C ILE A 76 -9.70 8.29 37.76
N GLU A 77 -10.12 7.52 38.77
CA GLU A 77 -10.68 8.07 40.02
C GLU A 77 -9.70 9.04 40.71
N SER A 78 -8.40 8.80 40.59
CA SER A 78 -7.37 9.65 41.20
C SER A 78 -7.22 11.03 40.53
N ILE A 79 -7.62 11.17 39.26
CA ILE A 79 -7.45 12.40 38.47
C ILE A 79 -8.77 13.11 38.16
N ASP A 80 -9.92 12.47 38.33
CA ASP A 80 -11.23 13.03 37.93
C ASP A 80 -11.44 14.45 38.47
N GLY A 81 -11.18 14.67 39.77
CA GLY A 81 -11.30 15.98 40.40
C GLY A 81 -10.33 17.07 39.89
N GLU A 82 -9.30 16.70 39.11
CA GLU A 82 -8.38 17.65 38.45
C GLU A 82 -8.82 18.00 37.02
N VAL A 83 -9.69 17.20 36.40
CA VAL A 83 -10.13 17.43 35.01
C VAL A 83 -11.19 18.54 35.01
N PRO A 84 -10.97 19.67 34.31
CA PRO A 84 -11.94 20.76 34.31
C PRO A 84 -13.30 20.32 33.76
N ALA A 85 -14.38 20.60 34.50
CA ALA A 85 -15.76 20.28 34.08
C ALA A 85 -16.20 20.90 32.74
N GLY A 86 -15.48 21.91 32.25
CA GLY A 86 -15.73 22.54 30.94
C GLY A 86 -14.87 21.99 29.80
N LEU A 87 -14.00 21.00 30.05
CA LEU A 87 -13.23 20.34 29.00
C LEU A 87 -14.17 19.41 28.22
N ASN A 88 -14.27 19.60 26.90
CA ASN A 88 -15.04 18.68 26.07
C ASN A 88 -14.29 17.35 25.92
N LEU A 89 -14.92 16.27 26.38
CA LEU A 89 -14.37 14.90 26.36
C LEU A 89 -15.21 13.95 25.51
N ASP A 90 -16.37 14.39 25.05
CA ASP A 90 -17.38 13.63 24.31
C ASP A 90 -17.80 14.46 23.09
N PHE A 91 -17.03 14.38 22.01
CA PHE A 91 -17.26 15.18 20.80
C PHE A 91 -18.42 14.66 19.96
N ASN A 92 -18.79 13.38 20.08
CA ASN A 92 -19.90 12.77 19.34
C ASN A 92 -21.22 12.73 20.14
N SER A 93 -21.20 13.12 21.43
CA SER A 93 -22.33 13.16 22.37
C SER A 93 -22.96 11.79 22.64
N ASP A 94 -22.14 10.74 22.73
CA ASP A 94 -22.59 9.37 23.01
C ASP A 94 -22.59 9.00 24.51
N GLY A 95 -22.12 9.90 25.38
CA GLY A 95 -22.05 9.72 26.82
C GLY A 95 -20.75 9.07 27.32
N TYR A 96 -19.80 8.80 26.42
CA TYR A 96 -18.50 8.25 26.74
C TYR A 96 -17.39 9.28 26.54
N VAL A 97 -16.29 9.11 27.28
CA VAL A 97 -15.04 9.83 26.97
C VAL A 97 -14.45 9.27 25.68
N ASP A 98 -14.28 10.11 24.66
CA ASP A 98 -13.82 9.69 23.32
C ASP A 98 -12.49 8.91 23.35
N ASN A 99 -11.56 9.35 24.21
CA ASN A 99 -10.31 8.63 24.43
C ASN A 99 -9.63 8.98 25.75
N VAL A 100 -9.14 7.95 26.45
CA VAL A 100 -8.15 8.09 27.52
C VAL A 100 -6.89 7.32 27.17
N CYS A 101 -5.74 7.99 27.21
CA CYS A 101 -4.43 7.35 26.99
C CYS A 101 -3.67 7.24 28.31
N PHE A 102 -3.47 6.01 28.77
CA PHE A 102 -2.62 5.70 29.93
C PHE A 102 -1.18 5.52 29.50
N ILE A 103 -0.25 6.24 30.15
CA ILE A 103 1.19 6.08 29.93
C ILE A 103 1.79 5.46 31.19
N VAL A 104 2.15 4.18 31.10
CA VAL A 104 2.69 3.41 32.22
C VAL A 104 4.21 3.44 32.19
N ARG A 105 4.81 3.88 33.30
CA ARG A 105 6.26 3.97 33.50
C ARG A 105 6.94 2.61 33.37
N GLY A 106 8.15 2.56 32.79
CA GLY A 106 9.02 1.37 32.78
C GLY A 106 9.08 0.57 31.47
N ASP A 107 9.62 -0.65 31.56
CA ASP A 107 9.93 -1.51 30.40
C ASP A 107 8.71 -2.29 29.89
N VAL A 108 8.65 -2.54 28.58
CA VAL A 108 7.59 -3.34 27.95
C VAL A 108 7.59 -4.79 28.45
N GLY A 109 6.41 -5.41 28.54
CA GLY A 109 6.24 -6.86 28.68
C GLY A 109 6.34 -7.59 27.34
N GLU A 110 5.97 -8.87 27.32
CA GLU A 110 5.93 -9.64 26.06
C GLU A 110 4.65 -9.34 25.26
N TRP A 111 4.65 -9.76 23.99
CA TRP A 111 3.48 -9.59 23.12
C TRP A 111 2.23 -10.25 23.72
N ALA A 112 1.09 -9.57 23.62
CA ALA A 112 -0.22 -9.94 24.19
C ALA A 112 -0.31 -10.00 25.73
N GLU A 113 0.70 -9.54 26.46
CA GLU A 113 0.64 -9.35 27.91
C GLU A 113 0.08 -7.98 28.31
N LEU A 114 -0.26 -7.79 29.60
CA LEU A 114 -0.80 -6.53 30.13
C LEU A 114 0.11 -5.34 29.86
N LEU A 115 1.43 -5.51 30.05
CA LEU A 115 2.42 -4.45 29.86
C LEU A 115 2.91 -4.33 28.41
N TRP A 116 2.07 -4.68 27.44
CA TRP A 116 2.27 -4.40 26.02
C TRP A 116 1.32 -3.28 25.58
N PRO A 117 1.70 -2.33 24.70
CA PRO A 117 0.77 -1.32 24.23
C PRO A 117 -0.44 -1.93 23.51
N HIS A 118 -1.63 -1.40 23.78
CA HIS A 118 -2.87 -1.85 23.14
C HIS A 118 -3.98 -0.82 23.32
N ARG A 119 -5.02 -0.91 22.47
CA ARG A 119 -6.32 -0.28 22.66
C ARG A 119 -7.33 -1.32 23.12
N TRP A 120 -8.11 -1.02 24.16
CA TRP A 120 -9.17 -1.91 24.62
C TRP A 120 -10.33 -1.15 25.28
N ALA A 121 -11.31 -1.90 25.80
CA ALA A 121 -12.49 -1.37 26.46
C ALA A 121 -12.50 -1.72 27.96
N LEU A 122 -12.90 -0.77 28.78
CA LEU A 122 -13.02 -0.87 30.24
C LEU A 122 -14.41 -1.42 30.62
N PHE A 123 -14.69 -2.67 30.26
CA PHE A 123 -16.02 -3.29 30.42
C PHE A 123 -16.26 -4.01 31.76
N ASN A 124 -15.21 -4.37 32.51
CA ASN A 124 -15.30 -5.02 33.83
C ASN A 124 -15.39 -4.00 34.96
N GLU A 125 -15.00 -2.76 34.72
CA GLU A 125 -14.95 -1.70 35.73
C GLU A 125 -15.75 -0.49 35.27
N TYR A 126 -16.32 0.24 36.24
CA TYR A 126 -17.02 1.49 35.97
C TYR A 126 -16.19 2.66 36.49
N ALA A 127 -15.81 3.57 35.60
CA ALA A 127 -15.08 4.79 35.92
C ALA A 127 -15.64 5.95 35.10
N GLU A 128 -15.68 7.14 35.70
CA GLU A 128 -16.16 8.35 35.05
C GLU A 128 -15.13 9.47 35.15
N ILE A 129 -15.17 10.36 34.16
CA ILE A 129 -14.53 11.68 34.23
C ILE A 129 -15.60 12.72 33.98
N ASN A 130 -15.83 13.64 34.91
CA ASN A 130 -16.89 14.65 34.82
C ASN A 130 -18.30 14.06 34.52
N GLY A 131 -18.58 12.85 35.01
CA GLY A 131 -19.85 12.15 34.79
C GLY A 131 -20.00 11.47 33.42
N LEU A 132 -18.96 11.47 32.59
CA LEU A 132 -18.90 10.69 31.34
C LEU A 132 -18.18 9.38 31.60
N GLN A 133 -18.72 8.26 31.09
CA GLN A 133 -18.11 6.95 31.30
C GLN A 133 -16.83 6.83 30.47
N VAL A 134 -15.74 6.37 31.08
CA VAL A 134 -14.56 5.93 30.33
C VAL A 134 -14.81 4.50 29.86
N TRP A 135 -14.93 4.31 28.53
CA TRP A 135 -15.09 2.99 27.92
C TRP A 135 -13.84 2.61 27.14
N ASP A 136 -13.51 3.35 26.09
CA ASP A 136 -12.34 3.05 25.27
C ASP A 136 -11.07 3.71 25.82
N PHE A 137 -9.98 2.94 25.85
CA PHE A 137 -8.69 3.44 26.28
C PHE A 137 -7.56 2.97 25.39
N ASN A 138 -6.50 3.77 25.39
CA ASN A 138 -5.18 3.43 24.86
C ASN A 138 -4.25 3.17 26.04
N PHE A 139 -3.51 2.08 25.99
CA PHE A 139 -2.52 1.71 26.99
C PHE A 139 -1.14 1.77 26.37
N GLN A 140 -0.24 2.54 26.98
CA GLN A 140 1.09 2.83 26.45
C GLN A 140 2.15 2.56 27.51
N ILE A 141 3.35 2.22 27.05
CA ILE A 141 4.51 2.01 27.91
C ILE A 141 5.56 3.08 27.63
N GLU A 142 6.02 3.76 28.69
CA GLU A 142 6.98 4.85 28.62
C GLU A 142 8.25 4.50 27.82
N SER A 143 8.82 3.31 28.04
CA SER A 143 10.05 2.87 27.36
C SER A 143 9.92 2.83 25.83
N PHE A 144 8.74 2.57 25.27
CA PHE A 144 8.51 2.55 23.83
C PHE A 144 8.70 3.92 23.16
N PHE A 145 8.42 5.01 23.88
CA PHE A 145 8.61 6.36 23.35
C PHE A 145 10.09 6.71 23.19
N PHE A 146 10.97 6.03 23.92
CA PHE A 146 12.42 6.21 23.83
C PHE A 146 13.07 5.26 22.83
N LEU A 147 12.34 4.30 22.26
CA LEU A 147 12.87 3.42 21.22
C LEU A 147 13.03 4.19 19.90
N PRO A 148 14.24 4.27 19.32
CA PRO A 148 14.48 4.99 18.08
C PRO A 148 13.62 4.52 16.91
N THR A 149 13.18 3.26 16.93
CA THR A 149 12.40 2.61 15.86
C THR A 149 10.89 2.77 16.00
N ARG A 150 10.39 3.30 17.12
CA ARG A 150 8.96 3.36 17.44
C ARG A 150 8.53 4.78 17.75
N GLY A 151 9.05 5.36 18.84
CA GLY A 151 8.78 6.73 19.25
C GLY A 151 7.28 7.05 19.26
N VAL A 152 6.93 8.17 18.63
CA VAL A 152 5.54 8.64 18.49
C VAL A 152 4.67 7.71 17.63
N GLY A 153 5.27 6.85 16.79
CA GLY A 153 4.52 5.95 15.91
C GLY A 153 3.59 5.00 16.66
N VAL A 154 3.97 4.54 17.86
CA VAL A 154 3.10 3.67 18.67
C VAL A 154 1.90 4.44 19.22
N LEU A 155 2.10 5.70 19.64
CA LEU A 155 0.96 6.56 20.02
C LEU A 155 0.02 6.77 18.84
N CYS A 156 0.56 6.98 17.64
CA CYS A 156 -0.28 7.14 16.46
C CYS A 156 -1.05 5.87 16.11
N HIS A 157 -0.38 4.71 16.19
CA HIS A 157 -0.95 3.40 15.90
C HIS A 157 -2.12 3.07 16.83
N GLU A 158 -1.90 3.11 18.15
CA GLU A 158 -2.98 2.83 19.11
C GLU A 158 -4.12 3.86 19.01
N MET A 159 -3.77 5.13 18.75
CA MET A 159 -4.78 6.17 18.57
C MET A 159 -5.65 5.88 17.34
N PHE A 160 -5.09 5.29 16.27
CA PHE A 160 -5.89 4.98 15.09
C PHE A 160 -6.89 3.83 15.32
N HIS A 161 -6.60 2.88 16.23
CA HIS A 161 -7.60 1.92 16.72
C HIS A 161 -8.80 2.58 17.40
N THR A 162 -8.65 3.79 17.96
CA THR A 162 -9.77 4.56 18.52
C THR A 162 -10.76 4.97 17.43
N PHE A 163 -10.28 5.20 16.21
CA PHE A 163 -11.13 5.46 15.04
C PHE A 163 -11.68 4.16 14.40
N GLY A 164 -11.40 2.99 14.99
CA GLY A 164 -11.90 1.70 14.53
C GLY A 164 -11.00 1.00 13.51
N ALA A 165 -9.79 1.50 13.25
CA ALA A 165 -8.86 0.84 12.34
C ALA A 165 -8.39 -0.52 12.90
N PRO A 166 -8.39 -1.61 12.12
CA PRO A 166 -7.81 -2.89 12.53
C PRO A 166 -6.29 -2.90 12.30
N ASP A 167 -5.63 -3.92 12.86
CA ASP A 167 -4.24 -4.23 12.58
C ASP A 167 -4.06 -4.87 11.21
N LEU A 168 -2.96 -4.52 10.54
CA LEU A 168 -2.57 -5.05 9.23
C LEU A 168 -1.39 -6.04 9.31
N TYR A 169 -1.03 -6.49 10.52
CA TYR A 169 -0.10 -7.60 10.74
C TYR A 169 -0.82 -8.83 11.31
N HIS A 170 -0.32 -10.03 10.99
CA HIS A 170 -0.93 -11.29 11.44
C HIS A 170 -0.64 -11.57 12.92
N TYR A 171 -1.66 -12.01 13.66
CA TYR A 171 -1.50 -12.41 15.06
C TYR A 171 -1.09 -13.88 15.21
N ASP A 172 -1.42 -14.71 14.22
CA ASP A 172 -1.06 -16.13 14.24
C ASP A 172 0.47 -16.31 14.29
N MET A 173 0.94 -17.16 15.21
CA MET A 173 2.37 -17.36 15.47
C MET A 173 3.14 -17.97 14.29
N GLU A 174 2.48 -18.75 13.44
CA GLU A 174 3.05 -19.33 12.22
C GLU A 174 3.23 -18.25 11.15
N TYR A 175 2.32 -17.28 11.07
CA TYR A 175 2.26 -16.30 9.99
C TYR A 175 2.71 -14.88 10.34
N ARG A 176 2.98 -14.55 11.61
CA ARG A 176 3.39 -13.21 12.10
C ARG A 176 4.64 -12.60 11.47
N TYR A 177 5.43 -13.42 10.77
CA TYR A 177 6.64 -12.99 10.08
C TYR A 177 6.40 -12.67 8.60
N PHE A 178 5.27 -13.13 8.04
CA PHE A 178 4.81 -12.71 6.73
C PHE A 178 4.21 -11.31 6.84
N ARG A 179 4.65 -10.41 5.95
CA ARG A 179 4.25 -9.00 5.99
C ARG A 179 3.43 -8.67 4.77
N SER A 180 2.18 -8.30 4.99
CA SER A 180 1.25 -7.99 3.93
C SER A 180 1.32 -6.53 3.50
N VAL A 181 1.67 -5.61 4.41
CA VAL A 181 1.79 -4.18 4.10
C VAL A 181 3.14 -3.59 4.53
N GLY A 182 3.68 -4.02 5.67
CA GLY A 182 4.97 -3.58 6.21
C GLY A 182 5.04 -2.07 6.50
N TYR A 183 6.17 -1.45 6.15
CA TYR A 183 6.47 -0.03 6.40
C TYR A 183 5.73 0.95 5.47
N TRP A 184 4.64 0.51 4.85
CA TRP A 184 3.82 1.31 3.95
C TRP A 184 2.50 1.73 4.60
N ASP A 185 2.22 1.26 5.81
CA ASP A 185 1.04 1.64 6.58
C ASP A 185 1.34 1.60 8.08
N LEU A 186 0.87 2.63 8.79
CA LEU A 186 0.91 2.75 10.25
C LEU A 186 0.42 1.47 10.96
N MET A 187 -0.58 0.79 10.39
CA MET A 187 -1.27 -0.33 11.03
C MET A 187 -0.59 -1.69 10.85
N ASP A 188 0.51 -1.81 10.08
CA ASP A 188 1.35 -3.03 10.07
C ASP A 188 2.65 -2.80 10.84
N ARG A 189 3.45 -1.82 10.40
CA ARG A 189 4.78 -1.62 10.98
C ARG A 189 5.25 -0.17 10.93
N GLY A 190 4.86 0.61 11.93
CA GLY A 190 5.30 2.00 12.06
C GLY A 190 6.82 2.21 12.14
N MET A 191 7.27 3.27 11.49
CA MET A 191 8.62 3.85 11.60
C MET A 191 8.66 5.01 12.60
N ASN A 192 9.81 5.69 12.69
CA ASN A 192 9.95 6.89 13.52
C ASN A 192 10.81 7.95 12.81
N PRO A 193 10.23 9.10 12.38
CA PRO A 193 8.80 9.41 12.36
C PRO A 193 8.00 8.36 11.59
N THR A 194 6.79 8.09 12.04
CA THR A 194 5.91 7.10 11.42
C THR A 194 5.35 7.64 10.12
N GLU A 195 5.20 6.77 9.15
CA GLU A 195 4.58 6.97 7.85
C GLU A 195 3.06 7.19 7.97
N SER A 196 2.45 7.74 6.92
CA SER A 196 1.00 7.75 6.80
C SER A 196 0.45 6.33 6.70
N MET A 197 -0.74 6.10 7.27
CA MET A 197 -1.61 5.03 6.81
C MET A 197 -1.99 5.23 5.33
N SER A 198 -2.31 4.13 4.67
CA SER A 198 -2.76 4.06 3.28
C SER A 198 -4.10 4.78 3.08
N THR A 199 -4.34 5.23 1.86
CA THR A 199 -5.58 5.90 1.45
C THR A 199 -6.82 5.04 1.68
N TYR A 200 -6.73 3.73 1.52
CA TYR A 200 -7.79 2.79 1.89
C TYR A 200 -8.16 2.92 3.38
N MET A 201 -7.16 2.89 4.26
CA MET A 201 -7.40 3.02 5.70
C MET A 201 -7.96 4.41 6.07
N LYS A 202 -7.50 5.48 5.40
CA LYS A 202 -8.06 6.84 5.57
C LYS A 202 -9.51 6.95 5.12
N TYR A 203 -9.90 6.24 4.07
CA TYR A 203 -11.26 6.19 3.56
C TYR A 203 -12.17 5.40 4.50
N VAL A 204 -11.84 4.12 4.76
CA VAL A 204 -12.72 3.19 5.47
C VAL A 204 -12.77 3.46 6.98
N TYR A 205 -11.61 3.67 7.61
CA TYR A 205 -11.50 3.76 9.07
C TYR A 205 -11.27 5.19 9.55
N GLY A 206 -10.57 6.01 8.77
CA GLY A 206 -10.39 7.42 9.10
C GLY A 206 -11.59 8.29 8.78
N GLY A 207 -12.37 7.97 7.74
CA GLY A 207 -13.42 8.84 7.22
C GLY A 207 -12.90 10.18 6.69
N TRP A 208 -11.60 10.30 6.39
CA TRP A 208 -10.97 11.56 5.94
C TRP A 208 -10.90 11.69 4.42
N ILE A 209 -11.13 10.61 3.70
CA ILE A 209 -11.35 10.60 2.27
C ILE A 209 -12.84 10.30 2.08
N ASN A 210 -13.55 11.09 1.27
CA ASN A 210 -15.00 10.91 1.09
C ASN A 210 -15.34 9.80 0.10
N ASP A 211 -14.46 9.57 -0.88
CA ASP A 211 -14.64 8.59 -1.95
C ASP A 211 -13.28 8.24 -2.56
N ILE A 212 -13.13 7.00 -3.03
CA ILE A 212 -11.98 6.57 -3.84
C ILE A 212 -12.49 6.38 -5.27
N PRO A 213 -12.16 7.30 -6.21
CA PRO A 213 -12.70 7.24 -7.57
C PRO A 213 -12.36 5.93 -8.27
N GLU A 214 -13.37 5.30 -8.87
CA GLU A 214 -13.20 4.06 -9.64
C GLU A 214 -12.76 4.35 -11.08
N ILE A 215 -11.72 3.66 -11.53
CA ILE A 215 -11.30 3.63 -12.93
C ILE A 215 -12.01 2.47 -13.63
N THR A 216 -12.89 2.80 -14.57
CA THR A 216 -13.66 1.82 -15.38
C THR A 216 -13.33 1.87 -16.86
N VAL A 217 -12.56 2.87 -17.31
CA VAL A 217 -12.26 3.11 -18.72
C VAL A 217 -10.74 3.04 -18.94
N PRO A 218 -10.25 2.32 -19.96
CA PRO A 218 -8.85 2.35 -20.33
C PRO A 218 -8.34 3.77 -20.60
N GLY A 219 -7.15 4.08 -20.12
CA GLY A 219 -6.55 5.40 -20.32
C GLY A 219 -5.40 5.72 -19.38
N THR A 220 -4.84 6.91 -19.55
CA THR A 220 -3.78 7.43 -18.69
C THR A 220 -4.38 8.23 -17.53
N TYR A 221 -3.96 7.89 -16.32
CA TYR A 221 -4.38 8.51 -15.07
C TYR A 221 -3.17 9.12 -14.36
N THR A 222 -3.43 10.10 -13.49
CA THR A 222 -2.39 10.78 -12.70
C THR A 222 -2.78 10.83 -11.24
N LEU A 223 -1.80 10.65 -10.34
CA LEU A 223 -1.96 10.75 -8.90
C LEU A 223 -1.02 11.81 -8.33
N SER A 224 -1.55 12.64 -7.44
CA SER A 224 -0.79 13.47 -6.53
C SER A 224 -0.29 12.64 -5.33
N PRO A 225 0.80 13.04 -4.66
CA PRO A 225 1.28 12.34 -3.47
C PRO A 225 0.19 12.24 -2.39
N ILE A 226 0.28 11.22 -1.52
CA ILE A 226 -0.68 10.97 -0.44
C ILE A 226 -0.87 12.16 0.53
N SER A 227 0.12 13.06 0.59
CA SER A 227 0.08 14.33 1.34
C SER A 227 -0.96 15.32 0.77
N SER A 228 -1.35 15.17 -0.49
CA SER A 228 -2.42 15.93 -1.13
C SER A 228 -3.79 15.40 -0.70
N PRO A 229 -4.77 16.26 -0.37
CA PRO A 229 -6.15 15.85 -0.04
C PRO A 229 -6.97 15.44 -1.26
N THR A 230 -6.49 15.72 -2.47
CA THR A 230 -7.23 15.48 -3.72
C THR A 230 -6.38 14.69 -4.70
N ASN A 231 -7.04 13.84 -5.50
CA ASN A 231 -6.40 13.06 -6.57
C ASN A 231 -5.22 12.21 -6.06
N ASN A 232 -5.35 11.63 -4.86
CA ASN A 232 -4.29 10.90 -4.17
C ASN A 232 -4.50 9.37 -4.18
N CYS A 233 -5.66 8.90 -4.63
CA CYS A 233 -5.96 7.49 -4.81
C CYS A 233 -6.93 7.24 -5.97
N TYR A 234 -6.89 6.00 -6.47
CA TYR A 234 -7.89 5.41 -7.36
C TYR A 234 -8.20 3.98 -6.92
N MET A 235 -9.38 3.50 -7.28
CA MET A 235 -9.79 2.11 -7.17
C MET A 235 -9.94 1.50 -8.58
N ILE A 236 -9.59 0.22 -8.73
CA ILE A 236 -9.85 -0.58 -9.93
C ILE A 236 -10.46 -1.90 -9.48
N ALA A 237 -11.71 -2.19 -9.85
CA ALA A 237 -12.32 -3.48 -9.57
C ALA A 237 -11.57 -4.62 -10.28
N SER A 238 -11.41 -5.76 -9.61
CA SER A 238 -10.93 -6.95 -10.32
C SER A 238 -12.03 -7.48 -11.24
N PRO A 239 -11.75 -7.74 -12.53
CA PRO A 239 -12.73 -8.43 -13.39
C PRO A 239 -12.95 -9.91 -12.99
N ASN A 240 -12.12 -10.45 -12.09
CA ASN A 240 -12.11 -11.86 -11.71
C ASN A 240 -12.62 -12.09 -10.27
N SER A 241 -13.03 -11.04 -9.55
CA SER A 241 -13.60 -11.13 -8.21
C SER A 241 -14.72 -10.11 -8.02
N PHE A 242 -15.71 -10.46 -7.20
CA PHE A 242 -16.77 -9.52 -6.78
C PHE A 242 -16.40 -8.77 -5.49
N ASN A 243 -15.46 -9.31 -4.71
CA ASN A 243 -15.15 -8.83 -3.37
C ASN A 243 -13.72 -8.29 -3.25
N GLU A 244 -12.92 -8.41 -4.31
CA GLU A 244 -11.54 -7.92 -4.34
C GLU A 244 -11.31 -6.88 -5.44
N TYR A 245 -10.54 -5.87 -5.09
CA TYR A 245 -10.21 -4.75 -5.97
C TYR A 245 -8.82 -4.20 -5.64
N PHE A 246 -8.36 -3.27 -6.46
CA PHE A 246 -7.03 -2.68 -6.34
C PHE A 246 -7.14 -1.21 -5.95
N VAL A 247 -6.40 -0.79 -4.93
CA VAL A 247 -6.27 0.62 -4.56
C VAL A 247 -4.86 1.09 -4.94
N LEU A 248 -4.80 2.18 -5.68
CA LEU A 248 -3.57 2.78 -6.17
C LEU A 248 -3.34 4.10 -5.44
N GLU A 249 -2.14 4.34 -4.93
CA GLU A 249 -1.75 5.60 -4.30
C GLU A 249 -0.30 5.98 -4.63
N TYR A 250 0.03 7.27 -4.55
CA TYR A 250 1.39 7.74 -4.79
C TYR A 250 2.08 8.13 -3.47
N ARG A 251 3.20 7.47 -3.17
CA ARG A 251 4.03 7.77 -1.99
C ARG A 251 5.33 8.44 -2.40
N LYS A 252 5.68 9.52 -1.71
CA LYS A 252 6.84 10.36 -2.01
C LYS A 252 7.50 10.82 -0.71
N LYS A 253 8.83 10.80 -0.64
CA LYS A 253 9.60 11.18 0.54
C LYS A 253 9.63 12.69 0.69
N GLU A 254 8.56 13.22 1.26
CA GLU A 254 8.40 14.64 1.54
C GLU A 254 7.74 14.84 2.91
N GLY A 255 7.83 16.06 3.45
CA GLY A 255 7.27 16.36 4.77
C GLY A 255 7.99 15.60 5.91
N ILE A 256 7.30 15.46 7.03
CA ILE A 256 7.86 14.87 8.26
C ILE A 256 7.64 13.35 8.27
N PHE A 257 6.44 12.92 7.92
CA PHE A 257 5.97 11.55 8.14
C PHE A 257 6.28 10.63 6.95
N GLU A 258 6.30 11.15 5.72
CA GLU A 258 6.64 10.33 4.54
C GLU A 258 8.16 10.26 4.26
N ASN A 259 8.98 11.03 4.97
CA ASN A 259 10.43 11.05 4.74
C ASN A 259 11.15 9.78 5.24
N SER A 260 10.49 8.96 6.08
CA SER A 260 11.04 7.69 6.59
C SER A 260 10.82 6.49 5.65
N LEU A 261 10.03 6.66 4.58
CA LEU A 261 9.69 5.61 3.61
C LEU A 261 10.92 4.89 3.05
N LYS A 262 10.73 3.63 2.67
CA LYS A 262 11.79 2.80 2.08
C LYS A 262 11.99 3.05 0.59
N GLY A 263 10.93 3.43 -0.13
CA GLY A 263 10.96 3.82 -1.53
C GLY A 263 9.97 4.94 -1.85
N GLU A 264 9.88 5.32 -3.12
CA GLU A 264 8.98 6.35 -3.64
C GLU A 264 8.39 5.85 -4.97
N GLY A 265 7.13 6.18 -5.22
CA GLY A 265 6.43 5.75 -6.43
C GLY A 265 4.99 5.32 -6.15
N LEU A 266 4.39 4.71 -7.17
CA LEU A 266 3.04 4.18 -7.14
C LEU A 266 3.04 2.92 -6.28
N LEU A 267 2.19 2.88 -5.26
CA LEU A 267 1.83 1.64 -4.58
C LEU A 267 0.53 1.11 -5.16
N ILE A 268 0.44 -0.20 -5.23
CA ILE A 268 -0.74 -0.94 -5.66
C ILE A 268 -1.06 -1.91 -4.53
N TYR A 269 -2.26 -1.79 -3.98
CA TYR A 269 -2.78 -2.65 -2.93
C TYR A 269 -3.87 -3.53 -3.51
N ARG A 270 -3.96 -4.78 -3.05
CA ARG A 270 -5.17 -5.59 -3.12
C ARG A 270 -5.98 -5.32 -1.86
N VAL A 271 -7.28 -5.05 -2.03
CA VAL A 271 -8.25 -5.02 -0.95
C VAL A 271 -9.17 -6.22 -1.06
N ASN A 272 -9.43 -6.91 0.05
CA ASN A 272 -10.43 -7.96 0.14
C ASN A 272 -11.54 -7.56 1.12
N SER A 273 -12.73 -7.26 0.58
CA SER A 273 -13.87 -6.78 1.37
C SER A 273 -14.50 -7.85 2.27
N ASP A 274 -14.21 -9.14 2.06
CA ASP A 274 -14.69 -10.21 2.96
C ASP A 274 -13.99 -10.17 4.33
N ALA A 275 -12.83 -9.53 4.42
CA ALA A 275 -12.06 -9.36 5.66
C ALA A 275 -12.28 -7.99 6.33
N TRP A 276 -13.24 -7.19 5.85
CA TRP A 276 -13.52 -5.86 6.39
C TRP A 276 -13.75 -5.88 7.91
N GLY A 277 -13.04 -5.01 8.61
CA GLY A 277 -13.09 -4.87 10.07
C GLY A 277 -12.14 -5.79 10.83
N TYR A 278 -11.62 -6.86 10.19
CA TYR A 278 -10.61 -7.72 10.77
C TYR A 278 -9.18 -7.26 10.44
N GLY A 279 -9.00 -6.45 9.38
CA GLY A 279 -7.69 -6.13 8.86
C GLY A 279 -6.99 -7.39 8.37
N ASN A 280 -5.75 -7.58 8.82
CA ASN A 280 -4.99 -8.81 8.56
C ASN A 280 -4.78 -9.63 9.85
N SER A 281 -5.34 -9.19 10.97
CA SER A 281 -5.05 -9.78 12.29
C SER A 281 -5.44 -11.27 12.40
N ASP A 282 -6.52 -11.69 11.73
CA ASP A 282 -7.09 -13.04 11.79
C ASP A 282 -6.65 -13.96 10.63
N TYR A 283 -5.57 -13.60 9.92
CA TYR A 283 -4.95 -14.51 8.96
C TYR A 283 -4.38 -15.75 9.68
N PRO A 284 -4.59 -17.00 9.19
CA PRO A 284 -5.19 -17.39 7.90
C PRO A 284 -6.68 -17.76 7.95
N ASN A 285 -7.37 -17.55 9.08
CA ASN A 285 -8.80 -17.86 9.18
C ASN A 285 -9.62 -16.96 8.26
N ASN A 286 -9.21 -15.70 8.12
CA ASN A 286 -9.67 -14.75 7.12
C ASN A 286 -8.51 -14.34 6.19
N PRO A 287 -8.78 -13.98 4.92
CA PRO A 287 -7.76 -13.43 4.04
C PRO A 287 -7.30 -12.05 4.55
N ASP A 288 -6.16 -11.58 4.05
CA ASP A 288 -5.75 -10.20 4.30
C ASP A 288 -6.74 -9.20 3.70
N GLU A 289 -7.27 -8.30 4.53
CA GLU A 289 -8.05 -7.16 4.06
C GLU A 289 -7.22 -6.25 3.16
N LEU A 290 -5.94 -6.02 3.50
CA LEU A 290 -5.05 -5.17 2.71
C LEU A 290 -3.69 -5.82 2.49
N TYR A 291 -3.28 -5.89 1.22
CA TYR A 291 -1.99 -6.45 0.80
C TYR A 291 -1.30 -5.54 -0.22
N VAL A 292 -0.05 -5.14 0.02
CA VAL A 292 0.73 -4.34 -0.93
C VAL A 292 1.49 -5.24 -1.90
N PHE A 293 1.37 -4.98 -3.20
CA PHE A 293 2.12 -5.72 -4.22
C PHE A 293 3.60 -5.31 -4.21
N ARG A 294 4.48 -6.31 -4.03
CA ARG A 294 5.94 -6.14 -4.01
C ARG A 294 6.66 -7.28 -4.71
N PRO A 295 7.88 -7.08 -5.24
CA PRO A 295 8.62 -8.14 -5.92
C PRO A 295 8.76 -9.39 -5.05
N ASP A 296 8.55 -10.56 -5.65
CA ASP A 296 8.67 -11.89 -5.02
C ASP A 296 7.73 -12.10 -3.82
N GLY A 297 6.70 -11.26 -3.66
CA GLY A 297 5.72 -11.35 -2.59
C GLY A 297 4.46 -12.12 -3.02
N ILE A 298 4.01 -13.02 -2.14
CA ILE A 298 2.66 -13.62 -2.15
C ILE A 298 2.15 -13.65 -0.70
N ASP A 299 0.89 -14.03 -0.46
CA ASP A 299 0.28 -14.02 0.88
C ASP A 299 1.07 -14.84 1.92
N THR A 300 1.75 -15.90 1.50
CA THR A 300 2.60 -16.75 2.37
C THR A 300 4.10 -16.45 2.27
N ILE A 301 4.50 -15.40 1.53
CA ILE A 301 5.90 -15.01 1.37
C ILE A 301 6.02 -13.48 1.37
N THR A 302 6.75 -12.92 2.33
CA THR A 302 6.93 -11.46 2.45
C THR A 302 7.48 -10.79 1.18
N GLY A 303 8.37 -11.45 0.43
CA GLY A 303 9.04 -10.84 -0.72
C GLY A 303 9.86 -9.60 -0.34
N GLN A 304 10.14 -8.74 -1.33
CA GLN A 304 10.94 -7.52 -1.18
C GLN A 304 10.05 -6.35 -0.74
N ILE A 305 9.49 -6.41 0.48
CA ILE A 305 8.49 -5.44 0.97
C ILE A 305 8.94 -3.97 0.85
N ASN A 306 10.23 -3.68 1.06
CA ASN A 306 10.77 -2.33 0.94
C ASN A 306 10.77 -1.77 -0.51
N ASN A 307 10.63 -2.65 -1.50
CA ASN A 307 10.65 -2.33 -2.93
C ASN A 307 9.25 -2.38 -3.56
N ALA A 308 8.19 -2.16 -2.76
CA ALA A 308 6.81 -2.21 -3.25
C ALA A 308 6.47 -1.08 -4.25
N ALA A 309 7.12 0.09 -4.14
CA ALA A 309 6.86 1.25 -4.98
C ALA A 309 7.31 1.06 -6.44
N PHE A 310 6.39 1.31 -7.37
CA PHE A 310 6.60 1.27 -8.82
C PHE A 310 6.93 2.68 -9.35
N SER A 311 7.91 2.77 -10.23
CA SER A 311 8.27 3.99 -10.95
C SER A 311 9.23 3.67 -12.08
N LEU A 312 9.37 4.60 -13.04
CA LEU A 312 10.42 4.54 -14.06
C LEU A 312 11.82 4.51 -13.41
N ASP A 313 12.03 5.28 -12.35
CA ASP A 313 13.32 5.36 -11.63
C ASP A 313 13.71 4.04 -10.98
N ALA A 314 12.72 3.28 -10.49
CA ALA A 314 12.93 1.94 -9.93
C ALA A 314 13.03 0.84 -11.00
N GLY A 315 12.83 1.16 -12.29
CA GLY A 315 12.73 0.18 -13.38
C GLY A 315 11.50 -0.73 -13.26
N ARG A 316 10.44 -0.27 -12.58
CA ARG A 316 9.21 -1.02 -12.31
C ARG A 316 8.04 -0.26 -12.91
N THR A 317 7.83 -0.45 -14.21
CA THR A 317 6.93 0.38 -15.04
C THR A 317 5.61 -0.30 -15.42
N ASP A 318 5.42 -1.54 -14.98
CA ASP A 318 4.26 -2.35 -15.33
C ASP A 318 3.85 -3.29 -14.18
N PHE A 319 2.57 -3.64 -14.17
CA PHE A 319 1.94 -4.58 -13.26
C PHE A 319 0.79 -5.31 -13.97
N HIS A 320 0.89 -6.63 -14.10
CA HIS A 320 -0.07 -7.51 -14.75
C HIS A 320 0.10 -8.97 -14.27
N THR A 321 -0.66 -9.92 -14.82
CA THR A 321 -0.65 -11.33 -14.37
C THR A 321 0.71 -12.05 -14.54
N SER A 322 1.59 -11.53 -15.39
CA SER A 322 2.91 -12.11 -15.68
C SER A 322 4.10 -11.21 -15.32
N SER A 323 3.87 -10.07 -14.67
CA SER A 323 4.93 -9.21 -14.13
C SER A 323 5.45 -9.75 -12.78
N ASN A 324 6.46 -9.09 -12.21
CA ASN A 324 6.88 -9.32 -10.82
C ASN A 324 6.78 -8.00 -10.01
N PRO A 325 5.84 -7.90 -9.05
CA PRO A 325 4.88 -8.90 -8.59
C PRO A 325 3.84 -9.27 -9.65
N GLN A 326 3.25 -10.45 -9.50
CA GLN A 326 2.09 -10.86 -10.27
C GLN A 326 0.83 -10.22 -9.70
N CYS A 327 -0.09 -9.82 -10.58
CA CYS A 327 -1.43 -9.39 -10.19
C CYS A 327 -2.26 -10.61 -9.77
N LEU A 328 -2.33 -10.86 -8.46
CA LEU A 328 -3.00 -12.03 -7.85
C LEU A 328 -4.10 -11.62 -6.87
N LEU A 329 -5.15 -12.42 -6.81
CA LEU A 329 -6.18 -12.40 -5.77
C LEU A 329 -5.73 -13.19 -4.53
N ALA A 330 -6.46 -13.09 -3.41
CA ALA A 330 -6.14 -13.78 -2.15
C ALA A 330 -6.13 -15.31 -2.28
N ASP A 331 -6.92 -15.86 -3.20
CA ASP A 331 -6.92 -17.30 -3.51
C ASP A 331 -5.76 -17.73 -4.44
N GLY A 332 -4.90 -16.79 -4.84
CA GLY A 332 -3.79 -17.01 -5.76
C GLY A 332 -4.17 -17.03 -7.24
N SER A 333 -5.44 -16.81 -7.59
CA SER A 333 -5.87 -16.65 -8.98
C SER A 333 -5.47 -15.27 -9.53
N ALA A 334 -5.58 -15.09 -10.85
CA ALA A 334 -5.17 -13.84 -11.49
C ALA A 334 -6.13 -12.69 -11.19
N GLY A 335 -5.60 -11.53 -10.80
CA GLY A 335 -6.40 -10.33 -10.51
C GLY A 335 -6.96 -9.62 -11.74
N GLY A 336 -6.41 -9.87 -12.92
CA GLY A 336 -7.01 -9.50 -14.21
C GLY A 336 -6.85 -8.04 -14.67
N ILE A 337 -6.16 -7.19 -13.92
CA ILE A 337 -5.84 -5.81 -14.33
C ILE A 337 -4.44 -5.70 -14.95
N THR A 338 -4.26 -4.74 -15.85
CA THR A 338 -2.96 -4.35 -16.41
C THR A 338 -2.73 -2.86 -16.21
N ILE A 339 -1.60 -2.53 -15.59
CA ILE A 339 -1.08 -1.18 -15.43
C ILE A 339 0.28 -1.11 -16.13
N THR A 340 0.49 -0.10 -16.97
CA THR A 340 1.74 0.11 -17.72
C THR A 340 2.13 1.58 -17.71
N GLU A 341 3.27 1.90 -18.34
CA GLU A 341 3.74 3.26 -18.56
C GLU A 341 3.80 4.09 -17.27
N ILE A 342 4.15 3.45 -16.14
CA ILE A 342 4.31 4.14 -14.86
C ILE A 342 5.47 5.12 -14.98
N SER A 343 5.20 6.41 -14.75
CA SER A 343 6.17 7.48 -14.97
C SER A 343 7.30 7.50 -13.95
N ALA A 344 8.27 8.39 -14.18
CA ALA A 344 9.23 8.77 -13.15
C ALA A 344 8.53 9.45 -11.96
N ILE A 345 9.21 9.42 -10.81
CA ILE A 345 8.86 10.14 -9.59
C ILE A 345 8.89 11.64 -9.90
N GLY A 346 7.85 12.36 -9.49
CA GLY A 346 7.68 13.77 -9.81
C GLY A 346 6.79 14.51 -8.82
N ASN A 347 6.17 15.60 -9.27
CA ASN A 347 5.10 16.25 -8.49
C ASN A 347 3.79 15.44 -8.52
N THR A 348 3.63 14.63 -9.56
CA THR A 348 2.59 13.63 -9.74
C THR A 348 3.23 12.40 -10.36
N ILE A 349 2.61 11.24 -10.19
CA ILE A 349 2.94 10.03 -10.95
C ILE A 349 1.81 9.73 -11.92
N SER A 350 2.13 9.28 -13.13
CA SER A 350 1.13 8.82 -14.09
C SER A 350 1.28 7.34 -14.37
N PHE A 351 0.18 6.70 -14.73
CA PHE A 351 0.15 5.31 -15.18
C PHE A 351 -0.96 5.13 -16.22
N CYS A 352 -0.84 4.10 -17.03
CA CYS A 352 -1.85 3.70 -17.99
C CYS A 352 -2.60 2.48 -17.44
N TYR A 353 -3.92 2.54 -17.35
CA TYR A 353 -4.78 1.40 -17.07
C TYR A 353 -5.31 0.81 -18.37
N ASN A 354 -5.03 -0.46 -18.63
CA ASN A 354 -5.52 -1.23 -19.79
C ASN A 354 -5.41 -0.48 -21.14
N CYS A 355 -4.53 0.52 -21.29
CA CYS A 355 -4.37 1.14 -22.60
C CYS A 355 -3.87 0.04 -23.53
N PRO A 356 -4.31 0.06 -24.79
CA PRO A 356 -3.60 -0.71 -25.79
C PRO A 356 -2.15 -0.32 -25.63
N VAL A 357 -1.28 -1.32 -25.44
CA VAL A 357 0.16 -1.11 -25.47
C VAL A 357 0.35 -0.21 -26.67
N SER A 358 0.77 1.04 -26.45
CA SER A 358 1.38 1.76 -27.53
C SER A 358 2.48 0.82 -27.89
N ALA A 359 2.30 0.08 -28.99
CA ALA A 359 3.44 -0.43 -29.67
C ALA A 359 4.33 0.80 -29.71
N THR A 360 5.46 0.74 -29.02
CA THR A 360 6.65 1.14 -29.71
C THR A 360 6.59 0.36 -31.03
N GLU A 361 5.84 0.91 -31.99
CA GLU A 361 6.41 1.32 -33.23
C GLU A 361 7.66 2.13 -32.84
N THR A 362 8.71 1.42 -32.38
CA THR A 362 9.91 1.39 -33.18
C THR A 362 9.37 1.46 -34.60
N LYS A 363 9.49 2.62 -35.23
CA LYS A 363 9.63 2.67 -36.67
C LYS A 363 10.80 1.73 -36.97
N THR A 364 10.55 0.42 -36.95
CA THR A 364 11.22 -0.48 -37.85
C THR A 364 10.75 0.07 -39.17
N ASP A 365 11.61 0.80 -39.86
CA ASP A 365 11.44 1.09 -41.26
C ASP A 365 11.06 -0.25 -41.91
N GLU A 366 9.78 -0.49 -42.13
CA GLU A 366 9.35 -1.83 -42.51
C GLU A 366 9.95 -2.15 -43.87
N LEU A 367 10.27 -3.42 -44.07
CA LEU A 367 10.64 -3.90 -45.38
C LEU A 367 9.42 -3.74 -46.31
N LYS A 368 9.57 -2.99 -47.41
CA LYS A 368 8.49 -2.59 -48.32
C LYS A 368 8.76 -3.06 -49.73
N VAL A 369 7.70 -3.51 -50.42
CA VAL A 369 7.72 -3.79 -51.87
C VAL A 369 6.69 -2.90 -52.55
N TYR A 370 7.12 -2.01 -53.44
CA TYR A 370 6.25 -1.06 -54.12
C TYR A 370 6.75 -0.70 -55.52
N PRO A 371 5.89 -0.30 -56.47
CA PRO A 371 4.44 -0.26 -56.35
C PRO A 371 3.85 -1.67 -56.25
N ASN A 372 2.67 -1.78 -55.66
CA ASN A 372 1.89 -3.02 -55.66
C ASN A 372 0.40 -2.63 -55.73
N PRO A 373 -0.29 -2.86 -56.86
CA PRO A 373 0.14 -3.62 -58.04
C PRO A 373 1.29 -2.97 -58.84
N ALA A 374 2.09 -3.79 -59.54
CA ALA A 374 3.22 -3.36 -60.36
C ALA A 374 3.08 -3.77 -61.84
N GLN A 375 3.58 -2.93 -62.75
CA GLN A 375 3.66 -3.24 -64.17
C GLN A 375 4.98 -3.92 -64.54
N ASN A 376 6.11 -3.24 -64.41
CA ASN A 376 7.40 -3.79 -64.88
C ASN A 376 8.44 -3.88 -63.77
N LEU A 377 8.36 -3.03 -62.75
CA LEU A 377 9.37 -2.93 -61.70
C LEU A 377 8.70 -2.95 -60.33
N ILE A 378 9.37 -3.60 -59.39
CA ILE A 378 9.11 -3.47 -57.96
C ILE A 378 10.39 -3.00 -57.26
N HIS A 379 10.26 -1.96 -56.45
CA HIS A 379 11.29 -1.49 -55.55
C HIS A 379 11.16 -2.22 -54.23
N ILE A 380 12.30 -2.72 -53.74
CA ILE A 380 12.38 -3.37 -52.43
C ILE A 380 13.19 -2.46 -51.52
N SER A 381 12.58 -1.98 -50.45
CA SER A 381 13.25 -1.19 -49.42
C SER A 381 13.36 -2.02 -48.14
N SER A 382 14.55 -2.14 -47.57
CA SER A 382 14.83 -2.83 -46.31
C SER A 382 15.87 -2.04 -45.51
N PRO A 383 15.66 -1.80 -44.20
CA PRO A 383 16.67 -1.20 -43.34
C PRO A 383 17.75 -2.20 -42.93
N LEU A 384 17.48 -3.50 -43.06
CA LEU A 384 18.40 -4.59 -42.72
C LEU A 384 19.01 -5.20 -43.99
N PRO A 385 20.28 -5.66 -43.94
CA PRO A 385 20.84 -6.45 -45.02
C PRO A 385 20.03 -7.72 -45.30
N VAL A 386 19.59 -7.89 -46.54
CA VAL A 386 18.98 -9.13 -47.02
C VAL A 386 20.06 -10.05 -47.61
N SER A 387 19.96 -11.33 -47.29
CA SER A 387 20.81 -12.39 -47.85
C SER A 387 20.21 -13.00 -49.12
N GLY A 388 18.92 -12.76 -49.39
CA GLY A 388 18.25 -13.18 -50.61
C GLY A 388 16.84 -12.61 -50.77
N ILE A 389 16.43 -12.43 -52.01
CA ILE A 389 15.11 -11.98 -52.47
C ILE A 389 14.67 -12.96 -53.55
N ARG A 390 13.49 -13.56 -53.39
CA ARG A 390 12.90 -14.55 -54.31
C ARG A 390 11.54 -14.09 -54.78
N ILE A 391 11.26 -14.22 -56.07
CA ILE A 391 9.92 -14.07 -56.62
C ILE A 391 9.35 -15.46 -56.90
N ILE A 392 8.23 -15.80 -56.28
CA ILE A 392 7.65 -17.14 -56.26
C ILE A 392 6.20 -17.08 -56.75
N GLY A 393 5.82 -17.94 -57.70
CA GLY A 393 4.43 -18.08 -58.15
C GLY A 393 3.53 -18.77 -57.11
N LEU A 394 2.22 -18.83 -57.40
CA LEU A 394 1.25 -19.54 -56.53
C LEU A 394 1.49 -21.04 -56.47
N GLU A 395 2.10 -21.61 -57.52
CA GLU A 395 2.50 -23.01 -57.63
C GLU A 395 3.81 -23.33 -56.88
N GLY A 396 4.43 -22.33 -56.23
CA GLY A 396 5.69 -22.50 -55.50
C GLY A 396 6.95 -22.47 -56.38
N LYS A 397 6.81 -22.22 -57.69
CA LYS A 397 7.94 -22.06 -58.60
C LYS A 397 8.65 -20.72 -58.37
N GLU A 398 9.97 -20.75 -58.22
CA GLU A 398 10.81 -19.55 -58.23
C GLU A 398 11.01 -19.04 -59.66
N TYR A 399 10.75 -17.75 -59.85
CA TYR A 399 10.90 -17.05 -61.12
C TYR A 399 12.16 -16.20 -61.18
N GLN A 400 12.57 -15.61 -60.06
CA GLN A 400 13.75 -14.76 -59.96
C GLN A 400 14.38 -14.80 -58.57
N TYR A 401 15.70 -14.57 -58.52
CA TYR A 401 16.50 -14.46 -57.29
C TYR A 401 17.45 -13.25 -57.36
N SER A 402 17.57 -12.50 -56.26
CA SER A 402 18.51 -11.36 -56.11
C SER A 402 19.06 -11.33 -54.69
N THR A 403 20.26 -10.80 -54.49
CA THR A 403 20.89 -10.61 -53.17
C THR A 403 21.15 -9.14 -52.86
N THR A 404 20.62 -8.23 -53.66
CA THR A 404 20.94 -6.80 -53.57
C THR A 404 19.91 -6.05 -52.70
N ASN A 405 20.37 -5.42 -51.63
CA ASN A 405 19.55 -4.53 -50.80
C ASN A 405 19.08 -3.30 -51.58
N ASN A 406 17.89 -2.81 -51.27
CA ASN A 406 17.40 -1.51 -51.76
C ASN A 406 17.47 -1.38 -53.29
N SER A 407 17.00 -2.41 -53.99
CA SER A 407 17.11 -2.54 -55.44
C SER A 407 15.73 -2.61 -56.12
N ASP A 408 15.72 -2.21 -57.38
CA ASP A 408 14.59 -2.43 -58.28
C ASP A 408 14.72 -3.81 -58.92
N ILE A 409 13.63 -4.58 -58.91
CA ILE A 409 13.53 -5.88 -59.57
C ILE A 409 12.59 -5.77 -60.76
N ASP A 410 13.11 -6.14 -61.93
CA ASP A 410 12.37 -6.17 -63.20
C ASP A 410 11.52 -7.45 -63.29
N ILE A 411 10.20 -7.26 -63.21
CA ILE A 411 9.16 -8.29 -63.33
C ILE A 411 8.44 -8.25 -64.68
N SER A 412 8.94 -7.51 -65.67
CA SER A 412 8.31 -7.37 -66.99
C SER A 412 8.14 -8.70 -67.74
N SER A 413 9.01 -9.68 -67.46
CA SER A 413 8.96 -11.03 -68.04
C SER A 413 7.91 -11.96 -67.40
N LEU A 414 7.30 -11.56 -66.28
CA LEU A 414 6.31 -12.36 -65.57
C LEU A 414 4.92 -12.16 -66.19
N PRO A 415 4.14 -13.24 -66.40
CA PRO A 415 2.72 -13.14 -66.72
C PRO A 415 1.94 -12.31 -65.70
N ALA A 416 0.83 -11.69 -66.13
CA ALA A 416 -0.09 -11.03 -65.20
C ALA A 416 -0.65 -12.04 -64.18
N GLY A 417 -0.59 -11.69 -62.89
CA GLY A 417 -0.89 -12.65 -61.84
C GLY A 417 -0.42 -12.25 -60.45
N ILE A 418 -0.60 -13.16 -59.49
CA ILE A 418 -0.17 -12.98 -58.10
C ILE A 418 1.15 -13.72 -57.89
N TYR A 419 2.11 -13.02 -57.31
CA TYR A 419 3.41 -13.54 -56.92
C TYR A 419 3.66 -13.26 -55.43
N PHE A 420 4.55 -14.03 -54.84
CA PHE A 420 5.11 -13.75 -53.52
C PHE A 420 6.57 -13.32 -53.66
N VAL A 421 6.92 -12.23 -53.02
CA VAL A 421 8.30 -11.80 -52.84
C VAL A 421 8.72 -12.24 -51.44
N GLU A 422 9.62 -13.21 -51.37
CA GLU A 422 10.21 -13.71 -50.13
C GLU A 422 11.61 -13.10 -49.96
N MET A 423 11.87 -12.50 -48.81
CA MET A 423 13.11 -11.80 -48.49
C MET A 423 13.67 -12.37 -47.20
N VAL A 424 14.92 -12.81 -47.24
CA VAL A 424 15.61 -13.43 -46.11
C VAL A 424 16.58 -12.40 -45.53
N SER A 425 16.44 -12.06 -44.25
CA SER A 425 17.44 -11.31 -43.49
C SER A 425 18.11 -12.21 -42.45
N ALA A 426 19.12 -11.71 -41.73
CA ALA A 426 19.81 -12.46 -40.69
C ALA A 426 18.89 -12.88 -39.52
N GLU A 427 17.79 -12.16 -39.31
CA GLU A 427 16.90 -12.34 -38.14
C GLU A 427 15.58 -13.05 -38.50
N LYS A 428 15.07 -12.85 -39.72
CA LYS A 428 13.76 -13.37 -40.14
C LYS A 428 13.61 -13.47 -41.65
N THR A 429 12.67 -14.31 -42.08
CA THR A 429 12.19 -14.33 -43.48
C THR A 429 10.87 -13.56 -43.56
N HIS A 430 10.79 -12.57 -44.45
CA HIS A 430 9.58 -11.79 -44.72
C HIS A 430 9.00 -12.18 -46.08
N ARG A 431 7.67 -12.34 -46.17
CA ARG A 431 6.99 -12.69 -47.42
C ARG A 431 5.85 -11.71 -47.69
N THR A 432 5.88 -11.06 -48.85
CA THR A 432 4.86 -10.10 -49.27
C THR A 432 4.22 -10.54 -50.59
N LYS A 433 2.91 -10.33 -50.73
CA LYS A 433 2.18 -10.61 -51.97
C LYS A 433 2.30 -9.42 -52.92
N VAL A 434 2.68 -9.66 -54.17
CA VAL A 434 2.71 -8.66 -55.25
C VAL A 434 1.75 -9.05 -56.37
N VAL A 435 1.00 -8.08 -56.88
CA VAL A 435 0.13 -8.24 -58.04
C VAL A 435 0.83 -7.65 -59.27
N LYS A 436 1.18 -8.49 -60.25
CA LYS A 436 1.66 -8.10 -61.56
C LYS A 436 0.44 -7.81 -62.45
N LEU A 437 0.33 -6.57 -62.93
CA LEU A 437 -0.72 -6.15 -63.88
C LEU A 437 -0.46 -6.67 -65.29
#